data_AF-J3IPJ1-F1
#
_entry.id   AF-J3IPJ1-F1
#
_cell.length_a   1.000
_cell.length_b   1.000
_cell.length_c   1.000
_cell.angle_alpha   90.00
_cell.angle_beta   90.00
_cell.angle_gamma   90.00
#
_symmetry.space_group_name_H-M   'P 1'
#
loop_
_entity.id
_entity.type
_entity.pdbx_description
1 polymer ?
#
loop_
_entity_poly.entity_id
_entity_poly.type
_entity_poly.pdbx_seq_one_letter_code
_entity_poly.pdbx_strand_id
1 'polypeptide(L)'
;MDIEKLKFLLKPWLRVDTWHTGHPMDDERYHRALHSAFEELDVNISTDDFRQAIALCLEESCPGDEKAFKGAIEEFAQRAEYISSYLYDLKPY
;
A
#
# COMPACT_ATOMS: atom_id res chain seq x y z
N MET A 1 13.91 -2.37 2.84
CA MET A 1 13.00 -1.58 2.01
C MET A 1 13.19 -0.11 2.32
N ASP A 2 13.01 0.80 1.35
CA ASP A 2 12.92 2.25 1.63
C ASP A 2 11.47 2.62 1.98
N ILE A 3 11.17 2.60 3.27
CA ILE A 3 9.80 2.79 3.79
C ILE A 3 9.27 4.21 3.54
N GLU A 4 10.13 5.22 3.59
CA GLU A 4 9.71 6.61 3.31
C GLU A 4 9.37 6.79 1.84
N LYS A 5 10.14 6.19 0.93
CA LYS A 5 9.80 6.20 -0.49
C LYS A 5 8.52 5.40 -0.76
N LEU A 6 8.35 4.24 -0.12
CA LEU A 6 7.12 3.44 -0.25
C LEU A 6 5.89 4.23 0.22
N LYS A 7 5.95 4.84 1.40
CA LYS A 7 4.92 5.73 1.93
C LYS A 7 4.58 6.86 0.95
N PHE A 8 5.58 7.52 0.39
CA PHE A 8 5.37 8.60 -0.58
C PHE A 8 4.61 8.12 -1.82
N LEU A 9 4.92 6.92 -2.31
CA LEU A 9 4.27 6.30 -3.47
C LEU A 9 2.84 5.82 -3.17
N LEU A 10 2.54 5.45 -1.92
CA LEU A 10 1.20 5.04 -1.46
C LEU A 10 0.28 6.23 -1.16
N LYS A 11 0.85 7.41 -0.88
CA LYS A 11 0.12 8.63 -0.50
C LYS A 11 -1.03 9.05 -1.44
N PRO A 12 -0.93 8.93 -2.78
CA PRO A 12 -2.03 9.29 -3.68
C PRO A 12 -3.32 8.49 -3.47
N TRP A 13 -3.21 7.25 -2.99
CA TRP A 13 -4.34 6.41 -2.62
C TRP A 13 -4.87 6.77 -1.22
N LEU A 14 -3.97 6.84 -0.23
CA LEU A 14 -4.34 7.05 1.18
C LEU A 14 -4.87 8.45 1.51
N ARG A 15 -4.63 9.44 0.65
CA ARG A 15 -5.15 10.81 0.84
C ARG A 15 -6.66 10.92 0.67
N VAL A 16 -7.32 9.93 0.07
CA VAL A 16 -8.76 9.94 -0.14
C VAL A 16 -9.44 9.26 1.03
N ASP A 17 -10.36 9.93 1.71
CA ASP A 17 -11.01 9.43 2.92
C ASP A 17 -11.71 8.07 2.72
N THR A 18 -12.21 7.80 1.50
CA THR A 18 -12.87 6.55 1.14
C THR A 18 -11.94 5.38 0.83
N TRP A 19 -10.61 5.53 0.97
CA TRP A 19 -9.60 4.54 0.58
C TRP A 19 -9.86 3.10 1.07
N HIS A 20 -10.54 2.98 2.20
CA HIS A 20 -10.86 1.75 2.92
C HIS A 20 -12.21 1.12 2.54
N THR A 21 -13.00 1.75 1.68
CA THR A 21 -14.39 1.35 1.41
C THR A 21 -14.55 0.22 0.39
N GLY A 22 -13.47 -0.14 -0.32
CA GLY A 22 -13.50 -1.15 -1.39
C GLY A 22 -14.29 -0.71 -2.63
N HIS A 23 -14.55 0.59 -2.79
CA HIS A 23 -15.17 1.10 -4.01
C HIS A 23 -14.21 0.92 -5.20
N PRO A 24 -14.70 0.62 -6.42
CA PRO A 24 -13.82 0.36 -7.58
C PRO A 24 -12.80 1.48 -7.88
N MET A 25 -13.16 2.74 -7.63
CA MET A 25 -12.22 3.87 -7.77
C MET A 25 -11.13 3.90 -6.70
N ASP A 26 -11.40 3.38 -5.51
CA ASP A 26 -10.38 3.22 -4.45
C ASP A 26 -9.42 2.10 -4.81
N ASP A 27 -9.94 0.97 -5.30
CA ASP A 27 -9.14 -0.14 -5.82
C ASP A 27 -8.24 0.29 -7.00
N GLU A 28 -8.76 1.09 -7.92
CA GLU A 28 -7.99 1.64 -9.03
C GLU A 28 -6.83 2.52 -8.53
N ARG A 29 -7.09 3.41 -7.54
CA ARG A 29 -6.06 4.23 -6.92
C ARG A 29 -5.01 3.38 -6.20
N TYR A 30 -5.44 2.37 -5.47
CA TYR A 30 -4.57 1.41 -4.79
C TYR A 30 -3.65 0.71 -5.78
N HIS A 31 -4.20 0.14 -6.85
CA HIS A 31 -3.39 -0.56 -7.86
C HIS A 31 -2.43 0.37 -8.61
N ARG A 32 -2.81 1.61 -8.88
CA ARG A 32 -1.89 2.62 -9.44
C ARG A 32 -0.73 2.92 -8.50
N ALA A 33 -1.00 3.10 -7.22
CA ALA A 33 0.03 3.34 -6.21
C ALA A 33 0.98 2.14 -6.09
N LEU A 34 0.45 0.91 -6.10
CA LEU A 34 1.27 -0.30 -6.11
C LEU A 34 2.13 -0.42 -7.36
N HIS A 35 1.59 -0.13 -8.54
CA HIS A 35 2.36 -0.14 -9.78
C HIS A 35 3.58 0.79 -9.70
N SER A 36 3.36 2.03 -9.25
CA SER A 36 4.46 2.97 -9.04
C SER A 36 5.46 2.50 -7.97
N ALA A 37 5.00 1.87 -6.89
CA ALA A 37 5.87 1.26 -5.89
C ALA A 37 6.76 0.16 -6.50
N PHE A 38 6.18 -0.75 -7.28
CA PHE A 38 6.92 -1.86 -7.88
C PHE A 38 7.89 -1.44 -8.98
N GLU A 39 7.57 -0.40 -9.75
CA GLU A 39 8.51 0.17 -10.73
C GLU A 39 9.73 0.82 -10.05
N GLU A 40 9.54 1.43 -8.89
CA GLU A 40 10.55 2.27 -8.22
C GLU A 40 11.36 1.57 -7.12
N LEU A 41 10.80 0.52 -6.50
CA LEU A 41 11.36 -0.18 -5.33
C LEU A 41 11.52 -1.69 -5.54
N ASP A 42 11.24 -2.17 -6.74
CA ASP A 42 11.13 -3.59 -7.09
C ASP A 42 9.90 -4.27 -6.46
N VAL A 43 9.58 -5.49 -6.92
CA VAL A 43 8.42 -6.27 -6.49
C VAL A 43 8.65 -7.02 -5.19
N ASN A 44 9.85 -7.04 -4.61
CA ASN A 44 10.12 -7.79 -3.37
C ASN A 44 9.83 -6.93 -2.12
N ILE A 45 8.54 -6.68 -1.87
CA ILE A 45 8.05 -5.87 -0.75
C ILE A 45 7.18 -6.73 0.17
N SER A 46 7.53 -6.81 1.45
CA SER A 46 6.82 -7.65 2.41
C SER A 46 5.53 -7.00 2.93
N THR A 47 4.62 -7.81 3.47
CA THR A 47 3.42 -7.29 4.18
C THR A 47 3.79 -6.33 5.31
N ASP A 48 4.88 -6.59 6.05
CA ASP A 48 5.31 -5.72 7.15
C ASP A 48 5.74 -4.34 6.66
N ASP A 49 6.49 -4.29 5.55
CA ASP A 49 6.92 -3.03 4.92
C ASP A 49 5.71 -2.21 4.45
N PHE A 50 4.73 -2.85 3.79
CA PHE A 50 3.49 -2.19 3.37
C PHE A 50 2.69 -1.68 4.56
N ARG A 51 2.51 -2.51 5.59
CA ARG A 51 1.78 -2.15 6.80
C ARG A 51 2.41 -0.95 7.48
N GLN A 52 3.74 -0.93 7.61
CA GLN A 52 4.47 0.18 8.20
C GLN A 52 4.31 1.46 7.38
N ALA A 53 4.45 1.38 6.05
CA ALA A 53 4.32 2.54 5.17
C ALA A 53 2.89 3.13 5.18
N ILE A 54 1.86 2.28 5.20
CA ILE A 54 0.45 2.72 5.27
C ILE A 54 0.19 3.40 6.62
N ALA A 55 0.61 2.80 7.74
CA ALA A 55 0.46 3.39 9.07
C ALA A 55 1.10 4.78 9.12
N LEU A 56 2.39 4.89 8.79
CA LEU A 56 3.09 6.18 8.78
C LEU A 56 2.42 7.24 7.89
N CYS A 57 1.80 6.84 6.78
CA CYS A 57 1.05 7.77 5.93
C CYS A 57 -0.25 8.27 6.58
N LEU A 58 -0.94 7.39 7.32
CA LEU A 58 -2.17 7.71 8.04
C LEU A 58 -1.89 8.54 9.29
N GLU A 59 -0.80 8.28 10.01
CA GLU A 59 -0.37 9.12 11.14
C GLU A 59 -0.19 10.59 10.74
N GLU A 60 0.39 10.84 9.54
CA GLU A 60 0.56 12.19 9.01
C GLU A 60 -0.75 12.85 8.53
N SER A 61 -1.69 12.05 8.02
CA SER A 61 -2.89 12.57 7.35
C SER A 61 -4.08 12.70 8.31
N CYS A 62 -4.26 11.76 9.22
CA CYS A 62 -5.35 11.66 10.19
C CYS A 62 -4.83 11.09 11.53
N PRO A 63 -4.17 11.90 12.37
CA PRO A 63 -3.63 11.43 13.64
C PRO A 63 -4.74 10.92 14.57
N GLY A 64 -4.66 9.64 14.96
CA GLY A 64 -5.59 8.98 15.89
C GLY A 64 -6.48 7.89 15.27
N ASP A 65 -6.60 7.85 13.94
CA ASP A 65 -7.50 6.92 13.23
C ASP A 65 -6.85 5.57 12.87
N GLU A 66 -5.53 5.42 13.01
CA GLU A 66 -4.83 4.17 12.70
C GLU A 66 -5.41 2.95 13.44
N LYS A 67 -5.83 3.15 14.70
CA LYS A 67 -6.46 2.08 15.49
C LYS A 67 -7.82 1.68 14.95
N ALA A 68 -8.58 2.63 14.40
CA ALA A 68 -9.88 2.37 13.80
C ALA A 68 -9.73 1.57 12.50
N PHE A 69 -8.67 1.84 11.73
CA PHE A 69 -8.43 1.23 10.42
C PHE A 69 -7.46 0.06 10.42
N LYS A 70 -6.99 -0.41 11.58
CA LYS A 70 -6.01 -1.52 11.68
C LYS A 70 -6.38 -2.75 10.84
N GLY A 71 -7.66 -3.12 10.81
CA GLY A 71 -8.15 -4.23 9.98
C GLY A 71 -7.95 -3.98 8.49
N ALA A 72 -8.33 -2.80 8.01
CA ALA A 72 -8.15 -2.40 6.61
C ALA A 72 -6.66 -2.30 6.24
N ILE A 73 -5.83 -1.74 7.11
CA ILE A 73 -4.38 -1.64 6.89
C ILE A 73 -3.79 -3.03 6.67
N GLU A 74 -4.12 -4.00 7.53
CA GLU A 74 -3.62 -5.38 7.41
C GLU A 74 -4.10 -6.05 6.12
N GLU A 75 -5.39 -5.90 5.78
CA GLU A 75 -5.96 -6.46 4.56
C GLU A 75 -5.28 -5.93 3.29
N PHE A 76 -5.11 -4.61 3.18
CA PHE A 76 -4.46 -4.00 2.03
C PHE A 76 -2.96 -4.26 1.97
N ALA A 77 -2.27 -4.39 3.12
CA ALA A 77 -0.87 -4.78 3.16
C ALA A 77 -0.68 -6.22 2.66
N GLN A 78 -1.51 -7.15 3.14
CA GLN A 78 -1.44 -8.55 2.72
C GLN A 78 -1.78 -8.72 1.24
N ARG A 79 -2.79 -7.99 0.75
CA ARG A 79 -3.14 -7.96 -0.68
C ARG A 79 -1.99 -7.45 -1.54
N ALA A 80 -1.23 -6.46 -1.07
CA ALA A 80 -0.10 -5.92 -1.80
C ALA A 80 1.04 -6.94 -1.93
N GLU A 81 1.35 -7.68 -0.85
CA GLU A 81 2.33 -8.77 -0.88
C GLU A 81 1.92 -9.90 -1.83
N TYR A 82 0.62 -10.26 -1.90
CA TYR A 82 0.16 -11.27 -2.86
C TYR A 82 0.37 -10.84 -4.31
N ILE A 83 0.11 -9.56 -4.62
CA ILE A 83 0.36 -9.00 -5.94
C ILE A 83 1.86 -8.99 -6.23
N SER A 84 2.66 -8.55 -5.27
CA SER A 84 4.13 -8.53 -5.33
C SER A 84 4.68 -9.93 -5.65
N SER A 85 4.21 -10.95 -4.92
CA SER A 85 4.62 -12.35 -5.10
C SER A 85 4.25 -12.87 -6.48
N TYR A 86 3.03 -12.59 -6.94
CA TYR A 86 2.60 -12.97 -8.28
C TYR A 86 3.43 -12.29 -9.39
N LEU A 87 3.72 -11.00 -9.26
CA LEU A 87 4.55 -10.27 -10.22
C LEU A 87 6.00 -10.74 -10.22
N TYR A 88 6.53 -11.14 -9.06
CA TYR A 88 7.85 -11.74 -8.94
C TYR A 88 7.94 -13.05 -9.74
N ASP A 89 6.94 -13.93 -9.62
CA ASP A 89 6.87 -15.20 -10.35
C ASP A 89 6.77 -15.00 -11.87
N LEU A 90 6.23 -13.87 -12.33
CA LEU A 90 6.08 -13.54 -13.74
C LEU A 90 7.32 -12.93 -14.39
N LYS A 91 8.36 -12.56 -13.61
CA LYS A 91 9.56 -11.96 -14.20
C LYS A 91 10.32 -12.98 -15.06
N PRO A 92 10.62 -12.64 -16.34
CA PRO A 92 11.46 -13.51 -17.16
C PRO A 92 12.90 -13.52 -16.62
N TYR A 93 13.50 -14.72 -16.60
CA TYR A 93 14.89 -14.97 -16.20
C TYR A 93 15.91 -14.39 -17.18
#